data_AF-A0A924AZT0-F1
#
_entry.id   AF-A0A924AZT0-F1
#
_cell.length_a   1.000
_cell.length_b   1.000
_cell.length_c   1.000
_cell.angle_alpha   90.00
_cell.angle_beta   90.00
_cell.angle_gamma   90.00
#
_symmetry.space_group_name_H-M   'P 1'
#
loop_
_entity.id
_entity.type
_entity.pdbx_description
1 polymer ?
#
loop_
_entity_poly.entity_id
_entity_poly.type
_entity_poly.pdbx_seq_one_letter_code
_entity_poly.pdbx_strand_id
1 'polypeptide(L)'
;MPLTIPRPFPLQPRIPSLFVIGLLAAQYLVFGLGNSPEPKCSINIERPHYSSYLYEYKKIDAIKLNITTKCNVPQRYTEITSSIQKIENNRQATAHKFESDRRYSKTKSPHVVIFEELYATCVKGSNVAYSGEAKGYIHLKHGQDYPIQGSSGKFVAVSCKIVAK
;
A
#
# COMPACT_ATOMS: atom_id res chain seq x y z
N MET A 1 25.43 72.67 50.54
CA MET A 1 26.08 71.92 49.44
C MET A 1 25.09 70.88 48.94
N PRO A 2 24.67 70.89 47.66
CA PRO A 2 23.67 69.96 47.17
C PRO A 2 24.32 68.65 46.68
N LEU A 3 23.72 67.50 47.04
CA LEU A 3 24.09 66.19 46.52
C LEU A 3 23.50 66.00 45.12
N THR A 4 24.37 65.83 44.13
CA THR A 4 24.04 65.42 42.75
C THR A 4 24.04 63.90 42.64
N ILE A 5 22.85 63.31 42.40
CA ILE A 5 22.67 61.88 42.09
C ILE A 5 22.76 61.71 40.56
N PRO A 6 23.67 60.88 40.02
CA PRO A 6 23.73 60.64 38.58
C PRO A 6 22.64 59.66 38.13
N ARG A 7 21.94 60.01 37.04
CA ARG A 7 20.95 59.14 36.37
C ARG A 7 21.66 57.96 35.69
N PRO A 8 21.10 56.73 35.72
CA PRO A 8 21.68 55.62 34.99
C PRO A 8 21.37 55.75 33.49
N PHE A 9 22.41 55.61 32.66
CA PHE A 9 22.29 55.46 31.22
C PHE A 9 21.63 54.10 30.89
N PRO A 10 20.70 54.03 29.92
CA PRO A 10 20.18 52.76 29.46
C PRO A 10 21.26 52.04 28.65
N LEU A 11 21.76 50.92 29.19
CA LEU A 11 22.58 49.97 28.44
C LEU A 11 21.72 49.30 27.36
N GLN A 12 21.92 49.69 26.10
CA GLN A 12 21.40 48.92 24.96
C GLN A 12 22.12 47.56 24.89
N PRO A 13 21.42 46.42 25.02
CA PRO A 13 22.06 45.14 24.80
C PRO A 13 22.35 44.99 23.30
N ARG A 14 23.63 45.05 22.91
CA ARG A 14 24.07 44.56 21.60
C ARG A 14 24.01 43.03 21.64
N ILE A 15 22.89 42.47 21.20
CA ILE A 15 22.75 41.03 21.00
C ILE A 15 23.67 40.66 19.83
N PRO A 16 24.70 39.82 20.02
CA PRO A 16 25.55 39.38 18.93
C PRO A 16 24.73 38.49 18.00
N SER A 17 24.60 38.93 16.75
CA SER A 17 23.84 38.33 15.65
C SER A 17 24.25 36.88 15.29
N LEU A 18 25.25 36.30 15.95
CA LEU A 18 25.72 34.93 15.75
C LEU A 18 24.86 33.87 16.47
N PHE A 19 24.09 34.22 17.50
CA PHE A 19 23.22 33.25 18.19
C PHE A 19 21.91 32.94 17.45
N VAL A 20 21.49 33.79 16.51
CA VAL A 20 20.20 33.64 15.80
C VAL A 20 20.28 32.55 14.72
N ILE A 21 21.46 32.34 14.11
CA ILE A 21 21.64 31.36 13.01
C ILE A 21 21.69 29.92 13.55
N GLY A 22 22.27 29.70 14.73
CA GLY A 22 22.34 28.36 15.36
C GLY A 22 20.98 27.82 15.80
N LEU A 23 20.07 28.68 16.26
CA LEU A 23 18.71 28.30 16.69
C LEU A 23 17.81 27.88 15.51
N LEU A 24 17.95 28.53 14.34
CA LEU A 24 17.19 28.18 13.14
C LEU A 24 17.58 26.81 12.56
N ALA A 25 18.86 26.45 12.61
CA ALA A 25 19.32 25.12 12.13
C ALA A 25 18.86 23.97 13.04
N ALA A 26 18.84 24.20 14.37
CA ALA A 26 18.34 23.21 15.34
C ALA A 26 16.83 22.97 15.19
N GLN A 27 16.04 24.01 14.89
CA GLN A 27 14.61 23.86 14.62
C GLN A 27 14.34 23.01 13.37
N TYR A 28 15.14 23.12 12.31
CA TYR A 28 14.97 22.27 11.12
C TYR A 28 15.26 20.79 11.39
N LEU A 29 16.26 20.49 12.22
CA LEU A 29 16.60 19.12 12.62
C LEU A 29 15.58 18.51 13.59
N VAL A 30 14.98 19.31 14.47
CA VAL A 30 14.00 18.85 15.47
C VAL A 30 12.58 18.77 14.89
N PHE A 31 12.18 19.72 14.03
CA PHE A 31 10.82 19.77 13.43
C PHE A 31 10.72 19.11 12.05
N GLY A 32 11.84 18.76 11.39
CA GLY A 32 11.83 18.02 10.13
C GLY A 32 11.32 16.58 10.22
N LEU A 33 11.13 16.05 11.43
CA LEU A 33 10.77 14.65 11.71
C LEU A 33 9.27 14.40 11.94
N GLY A 34 8.39 15.41 11.88
CA GLY A 34 7.08 15.32 12.54
C GLY A 34 5.81 15.58 11.73
N ASN A 35 5.85 15.76 10.39
CA ASN A 35 4.64 16.12 9.61
C ASN A 35 4.37 15.19 8.41
N SER A 36 4.62 13.88 8.55
CA SER A 36 4.12 12.96 7.53
C SER A 36 2.60 12.84 7.68
N PRO A 37 1.82 13.02 6.59
CA PRO A 37 0.38 12.91 6.66
C PRO A 37 0.00 11.50 7.14
N GLU A 38 -1.08 11.41 7.91
CA GLU A 38 -1.60 10.13 8.38
C GLU A 38 -1.80 9.18 7.18
N PRO A 39 -1.23 7.96 7.24
CA PRO A 39 -1.35 7.02 6.12
C PRO A 39 -2.80 6.61 5.88
N LYS A 40 -3.24 6.78 4.64
CA LYS A 40 -4.53 6.30 4.12
C LYS A 40 -4.23 5.41 2.94
N CYS A 41 -4.51 4.12 3.11
CA CYS A 41 -4.26 3.12 2.10
C CYS A 41 -5.55 2.39 1.71
N SER A 42 -5.58 1.89 0.48
CA SER A 42 -6.65 1.06 -0.04
C SER A 42 -6.09 -0.11 -0.83
N ILE A 43 -6.91 -1.17 -0.91
CA ILE A 43 -6.69 -2.34 -1.75
C ILE A 43 -7.84 -2.44 -2.74
N ASN A 44 -7.51 -2.59 -4.01
CA ASN A 44 -8.45 -2.91 -5.09
C ASN A 44 -8.17 -4.32 -5.58
N ILE A 45 -9.21 -5.16 -5.60
CA ILE A 45 -9.12 -6.53 -6.08
C ILE A 45 -10.04 -6.63 -7.28
N GLU A 46 -9.47 -6.86 -8.45
CA GLU A 46 -10.25 -7.08 -9.65
C GLU A 46 -10.98 -8.42 -9.57
N ARG A 47 -12.13 -8.49 -10.25
CA ARG A 47 -12.88 -9.74 -10.33
C ARG A 47 -12.05 -10.79 -11.05
N PRO A 48 -12.01 -12.04 -10.55
CA PRO A 48 -11.35 -13.13 -11.26
C PRO A 48 -11.86 -13.24 -12.69
N HIS A 49 -10.94 -13.30 -13.64
CA HIS A 49 -11.27 -13.34 -15.07
C HIS A 49 -10.33 -14.28 -15.82
N TYR A 50 -10.84 -14.85 -16.90
CA TYR A 50 -10.03 -15.67 -17.79
C TYR A 50 -8.94 -14.81 -18.47
N SER A 51 -7.71 -15.32 -18.54
CA SER A 51 -6.59 -14.62 -19.18
C SER A 51 -6.38 -15.08 -20.62
N SER A 52 -6.79 -14.26 -21.59
CA SER A 52 -6.43 -14.45 -23.00
C SER A 52 -4.92 -14.40 -23.20
N TYR A 53 -4.23 -13.48 -22.54
CA TYR A 53 -2.78 -13.33 -22.61
C TYR A 53 -2.02 -14.61 -22.21
N LEU A 54 -2.32 -15.23 -21.05
CA LEU A 54 -1.64 -16.46 -20.64
C LEU A 54 -1.87 -17.60 -21.63
N TYR A 55 -3.05 -17.66 -22.24
CA TYR A 55 -3.34 -18.65 -23.26
C TYR A 55 -2.61 -18.37 -24.58
N GLU A 56 -2.65 -17.14 -25.09
CA GLU A 56 -2.04 -16.80 -26.38
C GLU A 56 -0.52 -17.04 -26.35
N TYR A 57 0.15 -16.57 -25.30
CA TYR A 57 1.62 -16.58 -25.21
C TYR A 57 2.21 -17.80 -24.52
N LYS A 58 1.49 -18.43 -23.57
CA LYS A 58 2.00 -19.59 -22.82
C LYS A 58 1.19 -20.87 -23.02
N LYS A 59 0.07 -20.81 -23.77
CA LYS A 59 -0.87 -21.94 -23.93
C LYS A 59 -1.40 -22.47 -22.59
N ILE A 60 -1.56 -21.58 -21.61
CA ILE A 60 -2.08 -21.90 -20.28
C ILE A 60 -3.49 -21.32 -20.15
N ASP A 61 -4.48 -22.19 -19.97
CA ASP A 61 -5.81 -21.79 -19.52
C ASP A 61 -5.76 -21.44 -18.03
N ALA A 62 -6.04 -20.17 -17.71
CA ALA A 62 -5.95 -19.69 -16.34
C ALA A 62 -6.96 -18.58 -16.03
N ILE A 63 -7.36 -18.54 -14.76
CA ILE A 63 -8.07 -17.41 -14.16
C ILE A 63 -7.06 -16.54 -13.42
N LYS A 64 -7.04 -15.25 -13.75
CA LYS A 64 -6.20 -14.24 -13.10
C LYS A 64 -6.94 -13.51 -12.00
N LEU A 65 -6.19 -13.10 -10.99
CA LEU A 65 -6.63 -12.23 -9.90
C LEU A 65 -5.68 -11.03 -9.78
N ASN A 66 -6.02 -9.90 -10.38
CA ASN A 66 -5.18 -8.71 -10.27
C ASN A 66 -5.51 -7.94 -8.98
N ILE A 67 -4.47 -7.51 -8.27
CA ILE A 67 -4.61 -6.76 -7.02
C ILE A 67 -3.73 -5.52 -7.09
N THR A 68 -4.26 -4.39 -6.66
CA THR A 68 -3.52 -3.12 -6.57
C THR A 68 -3.70 -2.51 -5.20
N THR A 69 -2.61 -2.10 -4.57
CA THR A 69 -2.65 -1.26 -3.36
C THR A 69 -2.25 0.16 -3.68
N LYS A 70 -2.90 1.13 -3.02
CA LYS A 70 -2.60 2.55 -3.16
C LYS A 70 -2.56 3.20 -1.79
N CYS A 71 -1.61 4.10 -1.57
CA CYS A 71 -1.52 4.91 -0.35
C CYS A 71 -1.31 6.38 -0.68
N ASN A 72 -1.71 7.28 0.19
CA ASN A 72 -1.35 8.70 0.12
C ASN A 72 0.13 8.97 0.43
N VAL A 73 0.83 8.01 1.06
CA VAL A 73 2.26 8.07 1.40
C VAL A 73 3.07 6.98 0.69
N PRO A 74 4.40 7.14 0.52
CA PRO A 74 5.24 6.15 -0.17
C PRO A 74 5.31 4.80 0.56
N GLN A 75 5.09 3.73 -0.20
CA GLN A 75 5.23 2.35 0.24
C GLN A 75 6.70 1.90 0.03
N ARG A 76 7.23 1.08 0.92
CA ARG A 76 8.49 0.34 0.72
C ARG A 76 8.19 -0.95 -0.03
N TYR A 77 7.28 -1.75 0.49
CA TYR A 77 6.76 -2.96 -0.14
C TYR A 77 5.38 -3.31 0.44
N THR A 78 4.68 -4.20 -0.24
CA THR A 78 3.41 -4.76 0.20
C THR A 78 3.54 -6.27 0.21
N GLU A 79 3.01 -6.90 1.26
CA GLU A 79 2.90 -8.35 1.37
C GLU A 79 1.43 -8.74 1.53
N ILE A 80 0.97 -9.68 0.70
CA ILE A 80 -0.41 -10.16 0.73
C ILE A 80 -0.49 -11.67 0.65
N THR A 81 -1.52 -12.22 1.29
CA THR A 81 -2.06 -13.54 0.97
C THR A 81 -3.40 -13.34 0.28
N SER A 82 -3.63 -14.05 -0.82
CA SER A 82 -4.85 -13.93 -1.61
C SER A 82 -5.44 -15.29 -1.97
N SER A 83 -6.70 -15.28 -2.41
CA SER A 83 -7.41 -16.49 -2.79
C SER A 83 -8.51 -16.20 -3.80
N ILE A 84 -8.82 -17.21 -4.62
CA ILE A 84 -10.02 -17.24 -5.45
C ILE A 84 -11.04 -18.14 -4.76
N GLN A 85 -12.22 -17.60 -4.53
CA GLN A 85 -13.38 -18.25 -3.95
C GLN A 85 -14.35 -18.66 -5.06
N LYS A 86 -15.09 -19.75 -4.87
CA LYS A 86 -16.17 -20.21 -5.75
C LYS A 86 -17.45 -20.43 -4.95
N ILE A 87 -18.58 -20.49 -5.66
CA ILE A 87 -19.83 -21.03 -5.11
C ILE A 87 -19.94 -22.49 -5.55
N GLU A 88 -20.10 -23.39 -4.59
CA GLU A 88 -20.34 -24.82 -4.82
C GLU A 88 -21.41 -25.30 -3.84
N ASN A 89 -22.46 -25.95 -4.34
CA ASN A 89 -23.60 -26.41 -3.52
C ASN A 89 -24.19 -25.31 -2.62
N ASN A 90 -24.40 -24.10 -3.19
CA ASN A 90 -24.88 -22.91 -2.47
C ASN A 90 -24.02 -22.46 -1.29
N ARG A 91 -22.75 -22.90 -1.23
CA ARG A 91 -21.79 -22.48 -0.21
C ARG A 91 -20.57 -21.85 -0.87
N GLN A 92 -20.00 -20.85 -0.21
CA GLN A 92 -18.70 -20.31 -0.59
C GLN A 92 -17.61 -21.31 -0.20
N ALA A 93 -16.73 -21.62 -1.13
CA ALA A 93 -15.57 -22.48 -0.93
C ALA A 93 -14.33 -21.88 -1.59
N THR A 94 -13.14 -22.12 -1.04
CA THR A 94 -11.89 -21.67 -1.67
C THR A 94 -11.58 -22.55 -2.87
N ALA A 95 -11.50 -21.95 -4.06
CA ALA A 95 -11.12 -22.62 -5.29
C ALA A 95 -9.60 -22.68 -5.45
N HIS A 96 -8.89 -21.64 -5.03
CA HIS A 96 -7.43 -21.59 -5.05
C HIS A 96 -6.92 -20.63 -3.98
N LYS A 97 -5.81 -20.99 -3.33
CA LYS A 97 -5.11 -20.14 -2.36
C LYS A 97 -3.71 -19.88 -2.88
N PHE A 98 -3.33 -18.60 -2.94
CA PHE A 98 -1.98 -18.20 -3.28
C PHE A 98 -1.10 -18.18 -2.04
N GLU A 99 0.19 -18.46 -2.22
CA GLU A 99 1.19 -18.22 -1.18
C GLU A 99 1.33 -16.71 -0.91
N SER A 100 2.03 -16.36 0.18
CA SER A 100 2.32 -14.96 0.48
C SER A 100 3.19 -14.38 -0.64
N ASP A 101 2.72 -13.34 -1.31
CA ASP A 101 3.48 -12.61 -2.33
C ASP A 101 3.88 -11.25 -1.78
N ARG A 102 5.16 -10.90 -1.95
CA ARG A 102 5.75 -9.63 -1.56
C ARG A 102 6.22 -8.88 -2.79
N ARG A 103 5.75 -7.65 -2.97
CA ARG A 103 6.15 -6.78 -4.08
C ARG A 103 6.62 -5.41 -3.57
N TYR A 104 7.78 -4.99 -4.06
CA TYR A 104 8.36 -3.68 -3.76
C TYR A 104 7.71 -2.59 -4.61
N SER A 105 7.58 -1.39 -4.05
CA SER A 105 7.11 -0.24 -4.82
C SER A 105 8.17 0.19 -5.84
N LYS A 106 7.71 0.62 -7.02
CA LYS A 106 8.60 1.15 -8.06
C LYS A 106 8.92 2.60 -7.75
N THR A 107 10.15 3.05 -8.03
CA THR A 107 10.57 4.45 -7.81
C THR A 107 9.67 5.46 -8.53
N LYS A 108 9.17 5.12 -9.73
CA LYS A 108 8.25 5.98 -10.51
C LYS A 108 6.81 6.01 -9.98
N SER A 109 6.42 5.04 -9.14
CA SER A 109 5.08 4.91 -8.59
C SER A 109 5.13 4.42 -7.13
N PRO A 110 5.77 5.16 -6.22
CA PRO A 110 6.08 4.67 -4.88
C PRO A 110 4.82 4.51 -4.01
N HIS A 111 3.71 5.10 -4.44
CA HIS A 111 2.41 5.07 -3.78
C HIS A 111 1.54 3.89 -4.21
N VAL A 112 1.97 3.09 -5.18
CA VAL A 112 1.19 2.01 -5.78
C VAL A 112 2.01 0.73 -5.88
N VAL A 113 1.41 -0.40 -5.49
CA VAL A 113 1.97 -1.74 -5.70
C VAL A 113 0.94 -2.60 -6.42
N ILE A 114 1.37 -3.38 -7.40
CA ILE A 114 0.51 -4.16 -8.29
C ILE A 114 0.95 -5.62 -8.25
N PHE A 115 -0.03 -6.53 -8.15
CA PHE A 115 0.12 -7.98 -8.23
C PHE A 115 -0.67 -8.48 -9.44
N GLU A 116 0.02 -8.72 -10.56
CA GLU A 116 -0.56 -9.17 -11.84
C GLU A 116 -0.24 -10.62 -12.18
N GLU A 117 0.60 -11.27 -11.38
CA GLU A 117 1.11 -12.63 -11.62
C GLU A 117 0.35 -13.71 -10.83
N LEU A 118 -0.77 -13.34 -10.20
CA LEU A 118 -1.62 -14.26 -9.46
C LEU A 118 -2.61 -14.92 -10.43
N TYR A 119 -2.40 -16.22 -10.71
CA TYR A 119 -3.31 -16.99 -11.54
C TYR A 119 -3.41 -18.45 -11.12
N ALA A 120 -4.58 -19.04 -11.34
CA ALA A 120 -4.85 -20.46 -11.13
C ALA A 120 -5.16 -21.12 -12.47
N THR A 121 -4.56 -22.27 -12.73
CA THR A 121 -4.85 -23.07 -13.94
C THR A 121 -6.28 -23.61 -13.91
N CYS A 122 -6.91 -23.67 -15.07
CA CYS A 122 -8.31 -24.07 -15.19
C CYS A 122 -8.58 -24.86 -16.47
N VAL A 123 -9.70 -25.57 -16.51
CA VAL A 123 -10.20 -26.29 -17.70
C VAL A 123 -11.38 -25.52 -18.26
N LYS A 124 -11.31 -25.14 -19.54
CA LYS A 124 -12.38 -24.44 -20.25
C LYS A 124 -13.64 -25.29 -20.41
N GLY A 125 -14.76 -24.61 -20.61
CA GLY A 125 -16.05 -25.22 -20.98
C GLY A 125 -17.02 -25.42 -19.83
N SER A 126 -16.64 -25.09 -18.60
CA SER A 126 -17.54 -25.07 -17.44
C SER A 126 -17.65 -23.66 -16.86
N ASN A 127 -18.88 -23.16 -16.76
CA ASN A 127 -19.16 -21.88 -16.11
C ASN A 127 -19.18 -22.04 -14.60
N VAL A 128 -18.25 -21.38 -13.91
CA VAL A 128 -18.18 -21.35 -12.46
C VAL A 128 -18.10 -19.90 -12.00
N ALA A 129 -18.85 -19.58 -10.94
CA ALA A 129 -18.87 -18.24 -10.37
C ALA A 129 -17.73 -18.06 -9.37
N TYR A 130 -16.89 -17.05 -9.59
CA TYR A 130 -15.70 -16.78 -8.76
C TYR A 130 -15.69 -15.37 -8.16
N SER A 131 -15.07 -15.23 -6.99
CA SER A 131 -14.72 -13.95 -6.35
C SER A 131 -13.28 -14.01 -5.84
N GLY A 132 -12.61 -12.86 -5.75
CA GLY A 132 -11.26 -12.71 -5.23
C GLY A 132 -11.28 -12.13 -3.82
N GLU A 133 -10.36 -12.59 -2.98
CA GLU A 133 -10.13 -12.07 -1.63
C GLU A 133 -8.64 -11.92 -1.37
N ALA A 134 -8.25 -10.89 -0.62
CA ALA A 134 -6.87 -10.70 -0.21
C ALA A 134 -6.78 -9.94 1.12
N LYS A 135 -5.72 -10.23 1.86
CA LYS A 135 -5.35 -9.55 3.11
C LYS A 135 -3.84 -9.50 3.27
N GLY A 136 -3.35 -8.56 4.06
CA GLY A 136 -1.93 -8.44 4.34
C GLY A 136 -1.56 -7.08 4.91
N TYR A 137 -0.33 -6.67 4.66
CA TYR A 137 0.24 -5.44 5.19
C TYR A 137 0.97 -4.65 4.11
N ILE A 138 0.85 -3.33 4.19
CA ILE A 138 1.67 -2.39 3.44
C ILE A 138 2.74 -1.86 4.40
N HIS A 139 3.99 -2.06 4.05
CA HIS A 139 5.13 -1.54 4.79
C HIS A 139 5.54 -0.20 4.19
N LEU A 140 5.34 0.88 4.93
CA LEU A 140 5.55 2.24 4.45
C LEU A 140 7.03 2.64 4.56
N LYS A 141 7.49 3.58 3.73
CA LYS A 141 8.92 3.99 3.75
C LYS A 141 9.36 4.62 5.07
N HIS A 142 8.42 5.22 5.80
CA HIS A 142 8.65 5.81 7.13
C HIS A 142 8.58 4.78 8.28
N GLY A 143 8.48 3.49 7.97
CA GLY A 143 8.60 2.39 8.93
C GLY A 143 7.30 1.91 9.57
N GLN A 144 6.17 2.57 9.30
CA GLN A 144 4.85 2.13 9.77
C GLN A 144 4.28 1.03 8.87
N ASP A 145 3.60 0.06 9.48
CA ASP A 145 2.83 -0.97 8.78
C ASP A 145 1.35 -0.60 8.77
N TYR A 146 0.68 -0.85 7.63
CA TYR A 146 -0.74 -0.58 7.45
C TYR A 146 -1.48 -1.85 7.05
N PRO A 147 -2.41 -2.38 7.87
CA PRO A 147 -3.16 -3.58 7.53
C PRO A 147 -4.16 -3.29 6.40
N ILE A 148 -4.29 -4.23 5.48
CA ILE A 148 -5.24 -4.15 4.36
C ILE A 148 -5.99 -5.47 4.21
N GLN A 149 -7.26 -5.36 3.83
CA GLN A 149 -8.10 -6.49 3.47
C GLN A 149 -9.17 -6.03 2.49
N GLY A 150 -9.55 -6.90 1.55
CA GLY A 150 -10.65 -6.63 0.64
C GLY A 150 -11.17 -7.87 -0.08
N SER A 151 -12.21 -7.64 -0.87
CA SER A 151 -12.75 -8.60 -1.83
C SER A 151 -13.11 -7.91 -3.15
N SER A 152 -13.15 -8.66 -4.26
CA SER A 152 -13.73 -8.18 -5.52
C SER A 152 -15.26 -8.04 -5.49
N GLY A 153 -15.89 -8.43 -4.37
CA GLY A 153 -17.32 -8.34 -4.15
C GLY A 153 -18.08 -9.52 -4.75
N LYS A 154 -18.97 -9.23 -5.71
CA LYS A 154 -19.87 -10.22 -6.30
C LYS A 154 -19.11 -11.32 -7.04
N PHE A 155 -19.64 -12.54 -6.96
CA PHE A 155 -19.19 -13.66 -7.77
C PHE A 155 -19.56 -13.45 -9.23
N VAL A 156 -18.62 -13.68 -10.14
CA VAL A 156 -18.82 -13.58 -11.59
C VAL A 156 -18.54 -14.90 -12.27
N ALA A 157 -19.43 -15.29 -13.17
CA ALA A 157 -19.29 -16.51 -13.95
C ALA A 157 -18.13 -16.39 -14.94
N VAL A 158 -17.23 -17.36 -14.91
CA VAL A 158 -16.12 -17.51 -15.85
C VAL A 158 -16.22 -18.91 -16.46
N SER A 159 -16.10 -19.01 -17.79
CA SER A 159 -16.12 -20.29 -18.53
C SER A 159 -14.80 -21.04 -18.43
N CYS A 160 -14.32 -21.23 -17.20
CA CYS A 160 -13.13 -21.99 -16.89
C CYS A 160 -13.22 -22.51 -15.46
N LYS A 161 -13.06 -23.82 -15.25
CA LYS A 161 -13.11 -24.43 -13.93
C LYS A 161 -11.70 -24.62 -13.38
N ILE A 162 -11.36 -23.92 -12.30
CA ILE A 162 -10.09 -24.09 -11.57
C ILE A 162 -9.93 -25.55 -11.17
N VAL A 163 -8.75 -26.11 -11.45
CA VAL A 163 -8.36 -27.45 -11.04
C VAL A 163 -7.51 -27.32 -9.79
N ALA A 164 -7.84 -28.08 -8.73
CA ALA A 164 -6.97 -28.20 -7.57
C ALA A 164 -5.68 -28.89 -7.99
N LYS A 165 -4.54 -28.36 -7.55
CA LYS A 165 -3.25 -29.05 -7.64
C LYS A 165 -3.11 -30.02 -6.49
#